data_AF-A0A1Y1WIH9-F1
#
_entry.id   AF-A0A1Y1WIH9-F1
#
_cell.length_a   1.000
_cell.length_b   1.000
_cell.length_c   1.000
_cell.angle_alpha   90.00
_cell.angle_beta   90.00
_cell.angle_gamma   90.00
#
_symmetry.space_group_name_H-M   'P 1'
#
loop_
_entity.id
_entity.type
_entity.pdbx_description
1 polymer ?
#
loop_
_entity_poly.entity_id
_entity_poly.type
_entity_poly.pdbx_seq_one_letter_code
_entity_poly.pdbx_strand_id
1 'polypeptide(L)'
;MNVVVAGDQTLENCHGFVRDRTRAIRVDFTQQNACSRESVIAHERIARFHIVSLHVLCGNKDFDEHQDMEQLHKTLKTLIEVYEDLRAEGLECPNEAEFTAYYIVSQLHDSDAKRMADQLPLQIFLTPIVQQALKLHRLSQTSNEIVNKQLPPNLFGAQIQTTQFFRAVASAETPLAAGMPGRVRVSAHQTSGTQGYE
;
A
#
# COMPACT_ATOMS: atom_id res chain seq x y z
N MET A 1 -17.24 -8.14 32.29
CA MET A 1 -18.33 -7.34 31.68
C MET A 1 -17.67 -6.35 30.72
N ASN A 2 -17.65 -6.64 29.42
CA ASN A 2 -17.22 -5.67 28.42
C ASN A 2 -18.48 -5.15 27.74
N VAL A 3 -18.81 -3.90 28.06
CA VAL A 3 -19.90 -3.17 27.43
C VAL A 3 -19.56 -3.03 25.95
N VAL A 4 -20.38 -3.66 25.12
CA VAL A 4 -20.48 -3.40 23.69
C VAL A 4 -20.99 -1.97 23.57
N VAL A 5 -20.09 -1.02 23.29
CA VAL A 5 -20.49 0.31 22.85
C VAL A 5 -20.98 0.16 21.41
N ALA A 6 -22.30 0.15 21.27
CA ALA A 6 -22.99 0.23 19.99
C ALA A 6 -22.50 1.45 19.21
N GLY A 7 -21.88 1.22 18.05
CA GLY A 7 -21.46 2.28 17.14
C GLY A 7 -20.34 1.87 16.20
N ASP A 8 -20.44 0.72 15.52
CA ASP A 8 -19.49 0.31 14.47
C ASP A 8 -19.56 1.31 13.30
N GLN A 9 -18.82 2.41 13.44
CA GLN A 9 -18.60 3.38 12.40
C GLN A 9 -17.67 2.71 11.39
N THR A 10 -18.22 2.22 10.28
CA THR A 10 -17.44 1.66 9.16
C THR A 10 -16.33 2.65 8.76
N LEU A 11 -15.18 2.15 8.31
CA LEU A 11 -14.03 2.97 7.88
C LEU A 11 -14.49 4.10 6.94
N GLU A 12 -15.44 3.82 6.05
CA GLU A 12 -16.09 4.78 5.15
C GLU A 12 -16.58 6.06 5.86
N ASN A 13 -17.24 5.89 7.01
CA ASN A 13 -17.88 6.99 7.70
C ASN A 13 -16.89 7.89 8.46
N CYS A 14 -15.78 7.33 8.95
CA CYS A 14 -14.79 8.07 9.72
C CYS A 14 -13.55 8.44 8.90
N HIS A 15 -13.38 7.89 7.70
CA HIS A 15 -12.20 8.07 6.85
C HIS A 15 -11.89 9.54 6.61
N GLY A 16 -12.88 10.34 6.19
CA GLY A 16 -12.67 11.77 5.93
C GLY A 16 -12.15 12.52 7.16
N PHE A 17 -12.70 12.22 8.34
CA PHE A 17 -12.23 12.79 9.61
C PHE A 17 -10.80 12.37 9.93
N VAL A 18 -10.48 11.08 9.83
CA VAL A 18 -9.13 10.58 10.14
C VAL A 18 -8.13 11.16 9.15
N ARG A 19 -8.44 11.20 7.86
CA ARG A 19 -7.63 11.81 6.80
C ARG A 19 -7.30 13.28 7.09
N ASP A 20 -8.28 14.07 7.54
CA ASP A 20 -8.05 15.48 7.85
C ASP A 20 -7.16 15.65 9.10
N ARG A 21 -7.32 14.80 10.10
CA ARG A 21 -6.49 14.81 11.32
C ARG A 21 -5.07 14.33 11.06
N THR A 22 -4.88 13.28 10.27
CA THR A 22 -3.55 12.81 9.88
C THR A 22 -2.83 13.82 9.00
N ARG A 23 -3.54 14.48 8.07
CA ARG A 23 -2.99 15.60 7.29
C ARG A 23 -2.51 16.73 8.19
N ALA A 24 -3.30 17.15 9.19
CA ALA A 24 -2.91 18.20 10.12
C ALA A 24 -1.64 17.84 10.90
N ILE A 25 -1.57 16.62 11.44
CA ILE A 25 -0.38 16.11 12.15
C ILE A 25 0.86 16.14 11.25
N ARG A 26 0.75 15.68 10.00
CA ARG A 26 1.86 15.72 9.05
C ARG A 26 2.32 17.16 8.80
N VAL A 27 1.38 18.07 8.58
CA VAL A 27 1.69 19.49 8.35
C VAL A 27 2.42 20.09 9.55
N ASP A 28 1.99 19.80 10.77
CA ASP A 28 2.64 20.30 11.99
C ASP A 28 4.10 19.82 12.11
N PHE A 29 4.38 18.54 11.83
CA PHE A 29 5.76 18.03 11.81
C PHE A 29 6.62 18.71 10.75
N THR A 30 6.08 18.92 9.54
CA THR A 30 6.82 19.63 8.47
C THR A 30 7.09 21.09 8.82
N GLN A 31 6.16 21.77 9.50
CA GLN A 31 6.36 23.17 9.94
C GLN A 31 7.46 23.28 11.00
N GLN A 32 7.59 22.27 11.85
CA GLN A 32 8.61 22.22 12.90
C GLN A 32 9.98 21.72 12.39
N ASN A 33 10.09 21.30 11.12
CA ASN A 33 11.24 20.60 10.56
C ASN A 33 11.73 19.46 11.49
N ALA A 34 10.77 18.69 12.01
CA ALA A 34 11.03 17.70 13.03
C ALA A 34 11.51 16.36 12.43
N CYS A 35 12.82 16.13 12.46
CA CYS A 35 13.45 14.85 12.10
C CYS A 35 13.70 14.01 13.37
N SER A 36 12.63 13.50 13.98
CA SER A 36 12.69 12.70 15.21
C SER A 36 12.10 11.30 15.02
N ARG A 37 12.39 10.38 15.96
CA ARG A 37 11.84 9.02 15.97
C ARG A 37 10.31 9.02 16.05
N GLU A 38 9.73 9.97 16.77
CA GLU A 38 8.28 10.17 16.89
C GLU A 38 7.69 10.63 15.56
N SER A 39 8.37 11.53 14.85
CA SER A 39 7.98 11.97 13.51
C SER A 39 7.93 10.78 12.55
N VAL A 40 8.97 9.93 12.54
CA VAL A 40 8.99 8.69 11.75
C VAL A 40 7.78 7.82 12.08
N ILE A 41 7.56 7.47 13.35
CA ILE A 41 6.44 6.60 13.76
C ILE A 41 5.09 7.17 13.34
N ALA A 42 4.90 8.49 13.45
CA ALA A 42 3.67 9.15 13.03
C ALA A 42 3.47 9.03 11.51
N HIS A 43 4.47 9.39 10.70
CA HIS A 43 4.41 9.32 9.25
C HIS A 43 4.20 7.88 8.75
N GLU A 44 4.87 6.89 9.36
CA GLU A 44 4.69 5.48 9.04
C GLU A 44 3.23 5.02 9.26
N ARG A 45 2.62 5.42 10.39
CA ARG A 45 1.22 5.09 10.69
C ARG A 45 0.25 5.78 9.74
N ILE A 46 0.51 7.04 9.40
CA ILE A 46 -0.30 7.81 8.45
C ILE A 46 -0.23 7.17 7.06
N ALA A 47 0.96 6.79 6.59
CA ALA A 47 1.13 6.11 5.31
C ALA A 47 0.39 4.76 5.29
N ARG A 48 0.53 3.93 6.33
CA ARG A 48 -0.22 2.66 6.44
C ARG A 48 -1.74 2.88 6.46
N PHE A 49 -2.22 3.93 7.13
CA PHE A 49 -3.65 4.29 7.11
C PHE A 49 -4.14 4.61 5.69
N HIS A 50 -3.41 5.41 4.92
CA HIS A 50 -3.80 5.73 3.54
C HIS A 50 -3.75 4.49 2.64
N ILE A 51 -2.73 3.63 2.76
CA ILE A 51 -2.64 2.38 2.00
C ILE A 51 -3.86 1.48 2.29
N VAL A 52 -4.22 1.32 3.57
CA VAL A 52 -5.40 0.52 3.96
C VAL A 52 -6.68 1.18 3.46
N SER A 53 -6.81 2.50 3.55
CA SER A 53 -7.99 3.23 3.09
C SER A 53 -8.19 3.08 1.58
N LEU A 54 -7.12 3.24 0.80
CA LEU A 54 -7.11 3.01 -0.64
C LEU A 54 -7.49 1.57 -0.99
N HIS A 55 -7.08 0.59 -0.19
CA HIS A 55 -7.44 -0.81 -0.43
C HIS A 55 -8.91 -1.10 -0.11
N VAL A 56 -9.39 -0.66 1.06
CA VAL A 56 -10.71 -1.02 1.58
C VAL A 56 -11.83 -0.22 0.92
N LEU A 57 -11.58 1.05 0.60
CA LEU A 57 -12.59 1.99 0.09
C LEU A 57 -12.58 2.10 -1.44
N CYS A 58 -11.69 1.38 -2.13
CA CYS A 58 -11.63 1.41 -3.59
C CYS A 58 -12.98 1.04 -4.22
N GLY A 59 -13.42 1.86 -5.18
CA GLY A 59 -14.71 1.68 -5.86
C GLY A 59 -15.94 2.13 -5.05
N ASN A 60 -15.76 2.66 -3.83
CA ASN A 60 -16.83 3.39 -3.15
C ASN A 60 -17.03 4.76 -3.84
N LYS A 61 -18.29 5.13 -4.11
CA LYS A 61 -18.64 6.37 -4.81
C LYS A 61 -18.30 7.64 -4.04
N ASP A 62 -18.29 7.56 -2.71
CA ASP A 62 -18.06 8.70 -1.83
C ASP A 62 -16.58 8.83 -1.42
N PHE A 63 -15.72 7.95 -1.92
CA PHE A 63 -14.29 7.95 -1.64
C PHE A 63 -13.49 8.64 -2.76
N ASP A 64 -12.71 9.66 -2.39
CA ASP A 64 -11.80 10.34 -3.30
C ASP A 64 -10.43 9.65 -3.29
N GLU A 65 -10.28 8.65 -4.16
CA GLU A 65 -9.03 7.90 -4.34
C GLU A 65 -7.85 8.81 -4.70
N HIS A 66 -8.08 9.87 -5.49
CA HIS A 66 -7.04 10.78 -5.93
C HIS A 66 -6.50 11.59 -4.75
N GLN A 67 -7.38 12.11 -3.90
CA GLN A 67 -6.98 12.86 -2.71
C GLN A 67 -6.16 11.99 -1.75
N ASP A 68 -6.58 10.74 -1.51
CA ASP A 68 -5.85 9.83 -0.62
C ASP A 68 -4.51 9.37 -1.20
N MET A 69 -4.43 9.12 -2.50
CA MET A 69 -3.16 8.88 -3.20
C MET A 69 -2.22 10.06 -3.05
N GLU A 70 -2.70 11.29 -3.25
CA GLU A 70 -1.88 12.50 -3.10
C GLU A 70 -1.36 12.66 -1.67
N GLN A 71 -2.19 12.41 -0.65
CA GLN A 71 -1.75 12.44 0.76
C GLN A 71 -0.74 11.33 1.06
N LEU A 72 -0.92 10.13 0.52
CA LEU A 72 0.03 9.04 0.64
C LEU A 72 1.38 9.41 0.02
N HIS A 73 1.40 9.92 -1.22
CA HIS A 73 2.64 10.32 -1.90
C HIS A 73 3.42 11.38 -1.12
N LYS A 74 2.74 12.40 -0.60
CA LYS A 74 3.36 13.44 0.23
C LYS A 74 3.96 12.84 1.50
N THR A 75 3.22 11.95 2.16
CA THR A 75 3.66 11.30 3.40
C THR A 75 4.87 10.41 3.16
N LEU A 76 4.85 9.58 2.10
CA LEU A 76 5.98 8.71 1.75
C LEU A 76 7.20 9.53 1.38
N LYS A 77 7.05 10.61 0.60
CA LYS A 77 8.17 11.49 0.25
C LYS A 77 8.85 12.08 1.49
N THR A 78 8.07 12.67 2.41
CA THR A 78 8.61 13.19 3.66
C THR A 78 9.28 12.09 4.48
N LEU A 79 8.72 10.88 4.49
CA LEU A 79 9.31 9.77 5.24
C LEU A 79 10.66 9.33 4.68
N ILE A 80 10.84 9.31 3.35
CA ILE A 80 12.14 9.05 2.71
C ILE A 80 13.15 10.13 3.09
N GLU A 81 12.78 11.41 3.03
CA GLU A 81 13.63 12.54 3.42
C GLU A 81 14.08 12.41 4.90
N VAL A 82 13.15 12.09 5.81
CA VAL A 82 13.46 11.89 7.23
C VAL A 82 14.38 10.68 7.46
N TYR A 83 14.23 9.59 6.69
CA TYR A 83 15.15 8.45 6.78
C TYR A 83 16.55 8.81 6.32
N GLU A 84 16.69 9.62 5.26
CA GLU A 84 17.99 10.12 4.80
C GLU A 84 18.69 10.97 5.88
N ASP A 85 17.95 11.89 6.51
CA ASP A 85 18.48 12.73 7.60
C ASP A 85 18.92 11.88 8.80
N LEU A 86 18.08 10.96 9.29
CA LEU A 86 18.41 10.11 10.43
C LEU A 86 19.61 9.20 10.14
N ARG A 87 19.74 8.73 8.90
CA ARG A 87 20.90 7.93 8.48
C ARG A 87 22.18 8.77 8.44
N ALA A 88 22.09 10.04 8.04
CA ALA A 88 23.23 10.96 8.10
C ALA A 88 23.70 11.19 9.55
N GLU A 89 22.79 11.08 10.52
CA GLU A 89 23.10 11.08 11.96
C GLU A 89 23.55 9.70 12.50
N GLY A 90 23.59 8.66 11.66
CA GLY A 90 23.97 7.30 12.06
C GLY A 90 22.87 6.50 12.76
N LEU A 91 21.62 6.95 12.69
CA LEU A 91 20.46 6.26 13.26
C LEU A 91 19.79 5.37 12.22
N GLU A 92 19.60 4.10 12.56
CA GLU A 92 18.92 3.13 11.70
C GLU A 92 17.43 3.06 11.99
N CYS A 93 16.63 3.02 10.92
CA CYS A 93 15.18 2.86 11.00
C CYS A 93 14.74 1.48 10.50
N PRO A 94 14.15 0.62 11.35
CA PRO A 94 13.90 -0.79 11.00
C PRO A 94 12.87 -0.97 9.87
N ASN A 95 11.95 -0.03 9.71
CA ASN A 95 10.88 -0.13 8.71
C ASN A 95 11.22 0.58 7.40
N GLU A 96 12.42 1.15 7.27
CA GLU A 96 12.79 1.95 6.12
C GLU A 96 12.55 1.19 4.80
N ALA A 97 13.01 -0.05 4.71
CA ALA A 97 12.84 -0.88 3.52
C ALA A 97 11.36 -1.08 3.12
N GLU A 98 10.44 -1.17 4.10
CA GLU A 98 9.00 -1.29 3.85
C GLU A 98 8.48 -0.04 3.12
N PHE A 99 8.80 1.13 3.65
CA PHE A 99 8.29 2.40 3.11
C PHE A 99 9.01 2.83 1.84
N THR A 100 10.29 2.48 1.67
CA THR A 100 11.00 2.56 0.40
C THR A 100 10.27 1.75 -0.68
N ALA A 101 9.85 0.52 -0.37
CA ALA A 101 9.11 -0.31 -1.32
C ALA A 101 7.74 0.31 -1.67
N TYR A 102 6.99 0.83 -0.68
CA TYR A 102 5.74 1.54 -0.94
C TYR A 102 5.94 2.79 -1.79
N TYR A 103 6.99 3.56 -1.56
CA TYR A 103 7.32 4.73 -2.38
C TYR A 103 7.53 4.35 -3.85
N ILE A 104 8.35 3.33 -4.12
CA ILE A 104 8.62 2.82 -5.48
C ILE A 104 7.32 2.40 -6.19
N VAL A 105 6.47 1.63 -5.50
CA VAL A 105 5.19 1.15 -6.07
C VAL A 105 4.16 2.27 -6.18
N SER A 106 4.26 3.33 -5.38
CA SER A 106 3.39 4.50 -5.53
C SER A 106 3.74 5.34 -6.76
N GLN A 107 4.93 5.15 -7.34
CA GLN A 107 5.49 5.93 -8.45
C GLN A 107 5.75 5.08 -9.71
N LEU A 108 4.90 4.10 -10.00
CA LEU A 108 5.09 3.15 -11.12
C LEU A 108 5.27 3.79 -12.50
N HIS A 109 4.77 5.01 -12.68
CA HIS A 109 4.84 5.75 -13.94
C HIS A 109 5.92 6.84 -13.95
N ASP A 110 6.53 7.13 -12.80
CA ASP A 110 7.56 8.15 -12.68
C ASP A 110 8.95 7.51 -12.83
N SER A 111 9.87 8.27 -13.40
CA SER A 111 11.29 7.90 -13.48
C SER A 111 12.03 8.10 -12.14
N ASP A 112 11.41 8.76 -11.17
CA ASP A 112 11.96 9.01 -9.83
C ASP A 112 12.36 7.74 -9.07
N ALA A 113 11.68 6.61 -9.28
CA ALA A 113 12.03 5.35 -8.63
C ALA A 113 13.46 4.86 -8.97
N LYS A 114 13.95 5.13 -10.18
CA LYS A 114 15.32 4.77 -10.59
C LYS A 114 16.34 5.64 -9.84
N ARG A 115 16.09 6.95 -9.80
CA ARG A 115 16.94 7.91 -9.08
C ARG A 115 17.05 7.57 -7.60
N MET A 116 15.93 7.21 -6.98
CA MET A 116 15.93 6.77 -5.59
C MET A 116 16.72 5.47 -5.41
N ALA A 117 16.54 4.48 -6.30
CA ALA A 117 17.26 3.21 -6.22
C ALA A 117 18.79 3.37 -6.20
N ASP A 118 19.31 4.35 -6.95
CA ASP A 118 20.75 4.66 -6.99
C ASP A 118 21.27 5.32 -5.69
N GLN A 119 20.39 5.96 -4.93
CA GLN A 119 20.72 6.66 -3.68
C GLN A 119 20.56 5.75 -2.44
N LEU A 120 19.87 4.62 -2.58
CA LEU A 120 19.61 3.72 -1.47
C LEU A 120 20.89 3.03 -0.97
N PRO A 121 21.07 2.90 0.35
CA PRO A 121 22.11 2.06 0.92
C PRO A 121 21.95 0.60 0.49
N LEU A 122 23.07 -0.11 0.29
CA LEU A 122 23.07 -1.51 -0.16
C LEU A 122 22.22 -2.43 0.73
N GLN A 123 22.22 -2.20 2.04
CA GLN A 123 21.44 -2.98 3.00
C GLN A 123 19.93 -2.84 2.80
N ILE A 124 19.45 -1.66 2.40
CA ILE A 124 18.03 -1.42 2.10
C ILE A 124 17.71 -1.92 0.70
N PHE A 125 18.57 -1.60 -0.27
CA PHE A 125 18.41 -2.01 -1.66
C PHE A 125 18.27 -3.53 -1.80
N LEU A 126 19.11 -4.31 -1.12
CA LEU A 126 19.12 -5.77 -1.22
C LEU A 126 17.95 -6.47 -0.51
N THR A 127 17.12 -5.72 0.23
CA THR A 127 15.96 -6.34 0.89
C THR A 127 14.98 -6.94 -0.12
N PRO A 128 14.38 -8.12 0.17
CA PRO A 128 13.46 -8.77 -0.75
C PRO A 128 12.27 -7.89 -1.16
N ILE A 129 11.75 -7.09 -0.21
CA ILE A 129 10.59 -6.22 -0.44
C ILE A 129 10.91 -5.09 -1.41
N VAL A 130 12.08 -4.47 -1.31
CA VAL A 130 12.53 -3.41 -2.23
C VAL A 130 12.85 -4.00 -3.60
N GLN A 131 13.52 -5.16 -3.67
CA GLN A 131 13.76 -5.84 -4.95
C GLN A 131 12.46 -6.24 -5.67
N GLN A 132 11.46 -6.69 -4.92
CA GLN A 132 10.14 -6.98 -5.47
C GLN A 132 9.45 -5.73 -6.00
N ALA A 133 9.49 -4.62 -5.26
CA ALA A 133 8.96 -3.33 -5.71
C ALA A 133 9.65 -2.82 -7.00
N LEU A 134 10.98 -2.91 -7.07
CA LEU A 134 11.74 -2.55 -8.28
C LEU A 134 11.41 -3.44 -9.47
N LYS A 135 11.20 -4.74 -9.24
CA LYS A 135 10.75 -5.67 -10.29
C LYS A 135 9.39 -5.24 -10.85
N LEU A 136 8.46 -4.87 -9.98
CA LEU A 136 7.12 -4.41 -10.39
C LEU A 136 7.20 -3.09 -11.17
N HIS A 137 8.02 -2.14 -10.72
CA HIS A 137 8.27 -0.89 -11.43
C HIS A 137 8.81 -1.13 -12.84
N ARG A 138 9.76 -2.05 -13.01
CA ARG A 138 10.27 -2.41 -14.36
C ARG A 138 9.17 -2.98 -15.25
N LEU A 139 8.32 -3.86 -14.72
CA LEU A 139 7.22 -4.47 -15.47
C LEU A 139 6.16 -3.44 -15.88
N SER A 140 5.84 -2.46 -15.02
CA SER A 140 4.89 -1.40 -15.36
C SER A 140 5.41 -0.49 -16.48
N GLN A 141 6.72 -0.21 -16.48
CA GLN A 141 7.35 0.61 -17.51
C GLN A 141 7.31 -0.06 -18.90
N THR A 142 7.55 -1.37 -18.97
CA THR A 142 7.47 -2.12 -20.24
C THR A 142 6.06 -2.19 -20.82
N SER A 143 5.02 -2.07 -19.98
CA SER A 143 3.62 -2.06 -20.45
C SER A 143 3.21 -0.75 -21.12
N ASN A 144 3.97 0.34 -20.92
CA ASN A 144 3.69 1.67 -21.46
C ASN A 144 4.44 1.97 -22.77
N GLU A 145 5.15 0.99 -23.36
CA GLU A 145 5.72 1.17 -24.68
C GLU A 145 4.59 1.24 -25.72
N ILE A 146 4.46 2.42 -26.36
CA ILE A 146 3.56 2.63 -27.49
C ILE A 146 3.92 1.60 -28.56
N VAL A 147 2.96 0.76 -28.92
CA VAL A 147 3.06 -0.27 -29.97
C VAL A 147 3.52 0.36 -31.28
N ASN A 148 4.83 0.38 -31.53
CA ASN A 148 5.39 0.48 -32.87
C ASN A 148 5.44 -0.95 -33.45
N LYS A 149 5.00 -1.09 -34.70
CA LYS A 149 4.56 -2.30 -35.43
C LYS A 149 5.49 -3.56 -35.49
N GLN A 150 6.46 -3.75 -34.60
CA GLN A 150 7.42 -4.87 -34.68
C GLN A 150 7.62 -5.69 -33.40
N LEU A 151 6.89 -5.42 -32.30
CA LEU A 151 6.96 -6.24 -31.08
C LEU A 151 5.60 -6.88 -30.73
N PRO A 152 5.61 -8.03 -30.01
CA PRO A 152 4.40 -8.76 -29.67
C PRO A 152 3.39 -7.88 -28.90
N PRO A 153 2.08 -8.15 -29.06
CA PRO A 153 1.04 -7.24 -28.63
C PRO A 153 1.05 -7.03 -27.12
N ASN A 154 0.88 -5.76 -26.70
CA ASN A 154 0.67 -5.36 -25.32
C ASN A 154 -0.46 -6.21 -24.71
N LEU A 155 -0.18 -6.83 -23.55
CA LEU A 155 -1.19 -7.59 -22.83
C LEU A 155 -2.30 -6.62 -22.39
N PHE A 156 -3.48 -6.79 -22.98
CA PHE A 156 -4.68 -6.02 -22.68
C PHE A 156 -5.02 -6.17 -21.18
N GLY A 157 -4.92 -5.09 -20.39
CA GLY A 157 -5.31 -5.11 -18.98
C GLY A 157 -4.46 -4.29 -17.99
N ALA A 158 -3.49 -3.49 -18.43
CA ALA A 158 -2.67 -2.65 -17.53
C ALA A 158 -3.41 -1.40 -16.97
N GLN A 159 -4.66 -1.58 -16.52
CA GLN A 159 -5.23 -0.65 -15.54
C GLN A 159 -4.52 -0.89 -14.21
N ILE A 160 -3.75 0.13 -13.80
CA ILE A 160 -3.09 0.34 -12.51
C ILE A 160 -3.43 -0.72 -11.45
N GLN A 161 -2.59 -1.76 -11.38
CA GLN A 161 -2.73 -2.86 -10.43
C GLN A 161 -2.12 -2.54 -9.07
N THR A 162 -2.04 -1.28 -8.61
CA THR A 162 -1.61 -1.01 -7.22
C THR A 162 -2.64 -1.61 -6.25
N THR A 163 -3.94 -1.45 -6.53
CA THR A 163 -5.02 -2.06 -5.74
C THR A 163 -5.02 -3.60 -5.84
N GLN A 164 -4.73 -4.17 -7.02
CA GLN A 164 -4.61 -5.64 -7.18
C GLN A 164 -3.31 -6.19 -6.57
N PHE A 165 -2.23 -5.41 -6.54
CA PHE A 165 -0.98 -5.73 -5.87
C PHE A 165 -1.16 -5.79 -4.35
N PHE A 166 -1.80 -4.78 -3.74
CA PHE A 166 -2.13 -4.83 -2.31
C PHE A 166 -3.13 -5.95 -1.98
N ARG A 167 -3.98 -6.33 -2.93
CA ARG A 167 -4.82 -7.54 -2.84
C ARG A 167 -4.02 -8.84 -2.96
N ALA A 168 -2.95 -8.88 -3.75
CA ALA A 168 -2.05 -10.03 -3.91
C ALA A 168 -1.08 -10.19 -2.72
N VAL A 169 -0.61 -9.09 -2.14
CA VAL A 169 0.15 -9.06 -0.87
C VAL A 169 -0.71 -9.54 0.31
N ALA A 170 -2.04 -9.42 0.19
CA ALA A 170 -3.01 -10.00 1.14
C ALA A 170 -3.43 -11.45 0.79
N SER A 171 -2.96 -12.02 -0.33
CA SER A 171 -3.19 -13.44 -0.65
C SER A 171 -2.21 -14.32 0.13
N ALA A 172 -2.70 -15.47 0.59
CA ALA A 172 -2.24 -16.25 1.76
C ALA A 172 -0.80 -16.82 1.79
N GLU A 173 0.16 -16.27 1.04
CA GLU A 173 1.53 -16.79 0.94
C GLU A 173 2.63 -15.88 1.54
N THR A 174 2.27 -14.79 2.22
CA THR A 174 3.19 -14.00 3.03
C THR A 174 2.90 -14.21 4.52
N PRO A 175 3.89 -14.68 5.33
CA PRO A 175 3.62 -15.26 6.63
C PRO A 175 3.38 -14.17 7.68
N LEU A 176 2.11 -13.96 8.04
CA LEU A 176 1.73 -13.33 9.30
C LEU A 176 1.46 -14.44 10.32
N ALA A 177 2.41 -14.60 11.25
CA ALA A 177 2.29 -15.19 12.57
C ALA A 177 1.41 -16.46 12.70
N ALA A 178 2.12 -17.58 12.87
CA ALA A 178 1.76 -18.74 13.66
C ALA A 178 0.53 -18.59 14.59
N GLY A 179 -0.42 -19.52 14.43
CA GLY A 179 -1.31 -19.96 15.50
C GLY A 179 -2.77 -19.55 15.36
N MET A 180 -3.58 -20.34 14.68
CA MET A 180 -4.36 -21.41 15.34
C MET A 180 -5.33 -22.06 14.33
N PRO A 181 -5.52 -23.39 14.37
CA PRO A 181 -6.31 -24.16 13.41
C PRO A 181 -7.78 -24.20 13.83
N GLY A 182 -8.70 -24.07 12.88
CA GLY A 182 -10.11 -24.25 13.22
C GLY A 182 -11.16 -23.92 12.16
N ARG A 183 -10.99 -24.34 10.90
CA ARG A 183 -12.15 -24.50 10.01
C ARG A 183 -12.05 -25.80 9.23
N VAL A 184 -12.78 -26.80 9.70
CA VAL A 184 -13.30 -27.87 8.85
C VAL A 184 -14.73 -28.16 9.28
N ARG A 185 -15.71 -27.81 8.44
CA ARG A 185 -16.51 -28.84 7.79
C ARG A 185 -17.36 -28.30 6.64
N VAL A 186 -17.48 -29.17 5.66
CA VAL A 186 -17.93 -28.99 4.28
C VAL A 186 -19.37 -29.49 4.15
N SER A 187 -20.07 -28.92 3.15
CA SER A 187 -21.17 -29.48 2.36
C SER A 187 -22.58 -29.62 2.95
N ALA A 188 -23.53 -29.02 2.23
CA ALA A 188 -24.57 -29.80 1.56
C ALA A 188 -25.04 -29.08 0.28
N HIS A 189 -24.68 -29.65 -0.87
CA HIS A 189 -25.35 -29.42 -2.15
C HIS A 189 -26.80 -29.92 -2.06
N GLN A 190 -27.78 -29.10 -2.41
CA GLN A 190 -29.06 -29.59 -2.91
C GLN A 190 -29.06 -29.48 -4.43
N THR A 191 -28.82 -30.62 -5.07
CA THR A 191 -29.25 -30.92 -6.43
C THR A 191 -30.72 -31.34 -6.38
N SER A 192 -31.63 -30.53 -6.93
CA SER A 192 -33.00 -30.96 -7.23
C SER A 192 -33.16 -31.04 -8.74
N GLY A 193 -33.12 -32.26 -9.27
CA GLY A 193 -33.51 -32.61 -10.63
C GLY A 193 -34.68 -33.58 -10.63
N THR A 194 -35.74 -33.17 -11.34
CA THR A 194 -36.68 -33.94 -12.19
C THR A 194 -37.56 -35.08 -11.64
N GLN A 195 -38.88 -34.91 -11.85
CA GLN A 195 -39.90 -35.82 -12.46
C GLN A 195 -41.25 -35.70 -11.71
N GLY A 196 -42.43 -35.77 -12.33
CA GLY A 196 -42.76 -36.35 -13.63
C GLY A 196 -44.10 -35.90 -14.23
N TYR A 197 -44.36 -36.51 -15.38
CA TYR A 197 -45.58 -36.52 -16.17
C TYR A 197 -46.70 -37.31 -15.48
N GLU A 198 -47.91 -36.75 -15.41
CA GLU A 198 -49.19 -37.30 -15.91
C GLU A 198 -50.31 -36.27 -15.74
#